data_AF-A0A1M2W538-F1
#
_entry.id   AF-A0A1M2W538-F1
#
_cell.length_a   1.000
_cell.length_b   1.000
_cell.length_c   1.000
_cell.angle_alpha   90.00
_cell.angle_beta   90.00
_cell.angle_gamma   90.00
#
_symmetry.space_group_name_H-M   'P 1'
#
loop_
_entity.id
_entity.type
_entity.pdbx_description
1 polymer ?
#
loop_
_entity_poly.entity_id
_entity_poly.type
_entity_poly.pdbx_seq_one_letter_code
_entity_poly.pdbx_strand_id
1 'polypeptide(L)'
;MEHLPPTHFLNLPRPDVFVPTLAGAPDTSTLAAHDFDVDTRTGFMPPEPPLVRLPSAWEPWEVVLEDAIQDRLEHADSPDLSDEGQATSERWRNRVREFPILPTADLKSSEVLLRRAHHVLAWIMHFYVHTTPMTVRNIHIPPPITVPHLQVCAQLQLPPVLTYSDDVLYNWAFRTSPDPNVPFVPKQQLHNLRCLTLFTGMRDEEEFYLSSARIELRGVEALSIMRAIMDEAFAGDAIAIRRITAYLRALAGVIRDMQQLLAGVRDGCDPQVFYDEIRPWFKGADSDTTGRKWVFDGLELDPTLAEPTELSGPSAGQSSLIHALDIFLGVDRYSHTNFATGRLPPVSSSSPNTPGSSAAPASPTTAAFSSAPGPPKVPFLTRMQSYMPRHHRAFLRHLQSNPRPLRRLVEQSDDLALREAYDVAVTALKEFRDEHVRIVALYILIPSRKASGAAQQAGGAPLGTGGTDAFQFVKGVRDQTAGALLGHGRA
;
A
#
# COMPACT_ATOMS: atom_id res chain seq x y z
N MET A 1 7.74 -41.43 -6.63
CA MET A 1 7.67 -40.50 -5.49
C MET A 1 6.81 -41.19 -4.44
N GLU A 2 7.42 -41.61 -3.33
CA GLU A 2 6.75 -42.36 -2.27
C GLU A 2 5.66 -41.50 -1.61
N HIS A 3 4.49 -42.09 -1.41
CA HIS A 3 3.35 -41.44 -0.75
C HIS A 3 3.69 -41.13 0.70
N LEU A 4 3.67 -39.85 1.06
CA LEU A 4 3.92 -39.41 2.43
C LEU A 4 2.84 -39.95 3.39
N PRO A 5 3.19 -40.33 4.63
CA PRO A 5 2.23 -40.82 5.62
C PRO A 5 1.07 -39.85 5.86
N PRO A 6 -0.13 -40.32 6.25
CA PRO A 6 -1.27 -39.45 6.57
C PRO A 6 -1.00 -38.47 7.73
N THR A 7 -0.06 -38.82 8.60
CA THR A 7 0.40 -37.98 9.73
C THR A 7 1.59 -37.10 9.38
N HIS A 8 2.03 -37.10 8.11
CA HIS A 8 3.12 -36.24 7.63
C HIS A 8 2.64 -34.80 7.57
N PHE A 9 3.44 -33.84 8.05
CA PHE A 9 3.03 -32.44 8.20
C PHE A 9 2.57 -31.78 6.89
N LEU A 10 3.11 -32.20 5.73
CA LEU A 10 2.65 -31.76 4.40
C LEU A 10 1.25 -32.28 3.98
N ASN A 11 0.73 -33.31 4.66
CA ASN A 11 -0.61 -33.87 4.45
C ASN A 11 -1.63 -33.37 5.50
N LEU A 12 -1.20 -32.56 6.47
CA LEU A 12 -2.10 -32.02 7.48
C LEU A 12 -2.90 -30.84 6.89
N PRO A 13 -4.19 -30.68 7.27
CA PRO A 13 -4.96 -29.50 6.89
C PRO A 13 -4.25 -28.23 7.36
N ARG A 14 -4.22 -27.21 6.50
CA ARG A 14 -3.65 -25.90 6.86
C ARG A 14 -4.42 -25.33 8.06
N PRO A 15 -3.72 -24.76 9.06
CA PRO A 15 -4.38 -24.12 10.18
C PRO A 15 -5.30 -23.00 9.67
N ASP A 16 -6.60 -23.17 9.88
CA ASP A 16 -7.58 -22.12 9.69
C ASP A 16 -7.46 -21.13 10.86
N VAL A 17 -7.40 -19.83 10.57
CA VAL A 17 -7.26 -18.75 11.57
C VAL A 17 -8.47 -18.70 12.53
N PHE A 18 -9.58 -19.35 12.16
CA PHE A 18 -10.75 -19.51 13.03
C PHE A 18 -10.69 -20.74 13.97
N VAL A 19 -9.67 -21.58 13.85
CA VAL A 19 -9.47 -22.75 14.73
C VAL A 19 -8.36 -22.43 15.74
N PRO A 20 -8.66 -22.39 17.06
CA PRO A 20 -7.64 -22.17 18.07
C PRO A 20 -6.56 -23.26 17.97
N THR A 21 -5.29 -22.85 17.91
CA THR A 21 -4.16 -23.77 18.00
C THR A 21 -4.27 -24.58 19.29
N LEU A 22 -4.27 -25.91 19.15
CA LEU A 22 -4.29 -26.83 20.28
C LEU A 22 -3.07 -26.57 21.17
N ALA A 23 -3.32 -26.24 22.45
CA ALA A 23 -2.27 -26.00 23.43
C ALA A 23 -1.35 -27.23 23.53
N GLY A 24 -0.05 -27.05 23.24
CA GLY A 24 0.95 -28.11 23.31
C GLY A 24 1.30 -28.78 21.97
N ALA A 25 0.68 -28.37 20.86
CA ALA A 25 1.19 -28.72 19.53
C ALA A 25 2.41 -27.83 19.21
N PRO A 26 3.55 -28.39 18.75
CA PRO A 26 4.63 -27.58 18.22
C PRO A 26 4.10 -26.78 17.03
N ASP A 27 4.26 -25.46 17.08
CA ASP A 27 3.97 -24.59 15.94
C ASP A 27 4.92 -24.95 14.79
N THR A 28 4.39 -25.65 13.78
CA THR A 28 5.12 -26.05 12.59
C THR A 28 5.13 -24.95 11.52
N SER A 29 4.82 -23.69 11.85
CA SER A 29 4.95 -22.53 10.94
C SER A 29 6.40 -22.18 10.58
N THR A 30 7.32 -23.13 10.74
CA THR A 30 8.72 -22.96 10.39
C THR A 30 8.92 -23.09 8.87
N LEU A 31 9.43 -22.01 8.28
CA LEU A 31 10.48 -22.00 7.24
C LEU A 31 10.11 -22.02 5.74
N ALA A 32 8.92 -21.60 5.31
CA ALA A 32 8.73 -21.28 3.89
C ALA A 32 8.10 -19.89 3.69
N ALA A 33 8.84 -19.01 3.02
CA ALA A 33 8.33 -17.72 2.52
C ALA A 33 7.07 -17.91 1.63
N HIS A 34 6.90 -19.10 1.06
CA HIS A 34 5.71 -19.55 0.33
C HIS A 34 4.42 -19.55 1.16
N ASP A 35 4.45 -19.79 2.47
CA ASP A 35 3.24 -19.78 3.31
C ASP A 35 2.66 -18.37 3.49
N PHE A 36 3.51 -17.38 3.25
CA PHE A 36 3.17 -15.96 3.31
C PHE A 36 3.01 -15.30 1.94
N ASP A 37 3.07 -16.06 0.85
CA ASP A 37 3.07 -15.50 -0.52
C ASP A 37 4.18 -14.44 -0.69
N VAL A 38 5.35 -14.73 -0.13
CA VAL A 38 6.58 -13.96 -0.29
C VAL A 38 7.55 -14.84 -1.06
N ASP A 39 7.74 -14.55 -2.33
CA ASP A 39 8.61 -15.34 -3.19
C ASP A 39 10.09 -14.98 -2.99
N THR A 40 10.97 -15.97 -3.13
CA THR A 40 12.42 -15.77 -2.95
C THR A 40 13.08 -14.96 -4.07
N ARG A 41 12.43 -14.86 -5.24
CA ARG A 41 12.90 -14.15 -6.43
C ARG A 41 12.17 -12.83 -6.62
N THR A 42 10.90 -12.72 -6.25
CA THR A 42 10.08 -11.52 -6.51
C THR A 42 9.54 -10.85 -5.25
N GLY A 43 9.79 -11.41 -4.06
CA GLY A 43 9.41 -10.80 -2.79
C GLY A 43 7.89 -10.79 -2.63
N PHE A 44 7.31 -9.62 -2.35
CA PHE A 44 5.85 -9.49 -2.25
C PHE A 44 5.14 -9.45 -3.62
N MET A 45 5.89 -9.32 -4.72
CA MET A 45 5.34 -9.51 -6.06
C MET A 45 5.20 -11.00 -6.37
N PRO A 46 4.19 -11.42 -7.16
CA PRO A 46 3.99 -12.83 -7.50
C PRO A 46 5.20 -13.40 -8.26
N PRO A 47 5.47 -14.71 -8.14
CA PRO A 47 6.64 -15.38 -8.74
C PRO A 47 6.62 -15.35 -10.28
N GLU A 48 5.44 -15.23 -10.87
CA GLU A 48 5.19 -15.10 -12.30
C GLU A 48 4.39 -13.82 -12.57
N PRO A 49 4.46 -13.26 -13.80
CA PRO A 49 3.56 -12.19 -14.19
C PRO A 49 2.09 -12.55 -13.87
N PRO A 50 1.29 -11.61 -13.33
CA PRO A 50 -0.09 -11.85 -12.96
C PRO A 50 -0.93 -12.31 -14.14
N LEU A 51 -1.99 -13.05 -13.84
CA LEU A 51 -2.94 -13.52 -14.84
C LEU A 51 -3.52 -12.33 -15.63
N VAL A 52 -3.36 -12.34 -16.94
CA VAL A 52 -3.75 -11.22 -17.82
C VAL A 52 -5.26 -11.20 -18.06
N ARG A 53 -5.93 -12.35 -18.00
CA ARG A 53 -7.37 -12.47 -18.28
C ARG A 53 -7.99 -13.62 -17.50
N LEU A 54 -9.19 -13.41 -16.96
CA LEU A 54 -10.00 -14.47 -16.36
C LEU A 54 -10.46 -15.50 -17.40
N PRO A 55 -10.80 -16.73 -16.96
CA PRO A 55 -11.47 -17.72 -17.81
C PRO A 55 -12.80 -17.22 -18.38
N SER A 56 -13.26 -17.88 -19.45
CA SER A 56 -14.43 -17.46 -20.24
C SER A 56 -15.73 -17.25 -19.46
N ALA A 57 -15.88 -17.89 -18.30
CA ALA A 57 -17.03 -17.70 -17.41
C ALA A 57 -17.16 -16.25 -16.88
N TRP A 58 -16.05 -15.50 -16.81
CA TRP A 58 -15.98 -14.12 -16.34
C TRP A 58 -15.54 -13.13 -17.42
N GLU A 59 -15.53 -13.57 -18.69
CA GLU A 59 -15.21 -12.76 -19.86
C GLU A 59 -15.98 -11.42 -19.92
N PRO A 60 -17.27 -11.32 -19.52
CA PRO A 60 -17.96 -10.04 -19.56
C PRO A 60 -17.32 -8.94 -18.70
N TRP A 61 -16.69 -9.28 -17.57
CA TRP A 61 -15.94 -8.30 -16.78
C TRP A 61 -14.71 -7.80 -17.52
N GLU A 62 -13.95 -8.72 -18.14
CA GLU A 62 -12.74 -8.39 -18.90
C GLU A 62 -13.05 -7.48 -20.09
N VAL A 63 -14.09 -7.80 -20.87
CA VAL A 63 -14.52 -7.00 -22.02
C VAL A 63 -14.98 -5.59 -21.58
N VAL A 64 -15.76 -5.48 -20.51
CA VAL A 64 -16.22 -4.17 -20.02
C VAL A 64 -15.05 -3.31 -19.53
N LEU A 65 -14.04 -3.90 -18.89
CA LEU A 65 -12.83 -3.17 -18.51
C LEU A 65 -12.02 -2.74 -19.75
N GLU A 66 -11.83 -3.64 -20.71
CA GLU A 66 -11.13 -3.33 -21.97
C GLU A 66 -11.81 -2.21 -22.74
N ASP A 67 -13.14 -2.22 -22.82
CA ASP A 67 -13.91 -1.17 -23.46
C ASP A 67 -13.67 0.19 -22.78
N ALA A 68 -13.61 0.25 -21.45
CA ALA A 68 -13.31 1.50 -20.73
C ALA A 68 -11.94 2.08 -21.13
N ILE A 69 -10.95 1.20 -21.29
CA ILE A 69 -9.58 1.56 -21.64
C ILE A 69 -9.49 1.95 -23.12
N GLN A 70 -10.12 1.19 -24.02
CA GLN A 70 -10.11 1.43 -25.46
C GLN A 70 -10.88 2.69 -25.83
N ASP A 71 -12.01 2.94 -25.17
CA ASP A 71 -12.82 4.16 -25.34
C ASP A 71 -12.15 5.39 -24.70
N ARG A 72 -11.04 5.22 -23.97
CA ARG A 72 -10.28 6.27 -23.28
C ARG A 72 -11.19 7.14 -22.42
N LEU A 73 -11.96 6.51 -21.54
CA LEU A 73 -12.90 7.23 -20.70
C LEU A 73 -12.21 8.35 -19.91
N GLU A 74 -12.82 9.52 -19.94
CA GLU A 74 -12.30 10.72 -19.30
C GLU A 74 -12.87 10.88 -17.90
N HIS A 75 -12.08 11.43 -16.98
CA HIS A 75 -12.52 11.72 -15.63
C HIS A 75 -13.64 12.79 -15.65
N ALA A 76 -14.66 12.66 -14.79
CA ALA A 76 -15.83 13.55 -14.79
C ALA A 76 -15.52 15.01 -14.40
N ASP A 77 -14.37 15.23 -13.77
CA ASP A 77 -13.83 16.54 -13.38
C ASP A 77 -12.75 17.05 -14.36
N SER A 78 -12.54 16.34 -15.49
CA SER A 78 -11.59 16.79 -16.51
C SER A 78 -12.05 18.13 -17.11
N PRO A 79 -11.18 19.14 -17.20
CA PRO A 79 -11.52 20.44 -17.79
C PRO A 79 -11.82 20.35 -19.29
N ASP A 80 -11.29 19.32 -19.96
CA ASP A 80 -11.42 19.10 -21.40
C ASP A 80 -12.55 18.11 -21.75
N LEU A 81 -13.36 17.69 -20.76
CA LEU A 81 -14.44 16.73 -20.96
C LEU A 81 -15.49 17.27 -21.95
N SER A 82 -15.54 16.64 -23.12
CA SER A 82 -16.51 16.99 -24.17
C SER A 82 -17.88 16.34 -23.93
N ASP A 83 -18.94 16.89 -24.56
CA ASP A 83 -20.27 16.27 -24.58
C ASP A 83 -20.22 14.83 -25.15
N GLU A 84 -19.35 14.59 -26.13
CA GLU A 84 -19.12 13.25 -26.70
C GLU A 84 -18.45 12.32 -25.68
N GLY A 85 -17.41 12.79 -24.97
CA GLY A 85 -16.74 12.04 -23.90
C GLY A 85 -17.69 11.69 -22.75
N GLN A 86 -18.56 12.63 -22.36
CA GLN A 86 -19.61 12.39 -21.37
C GLN A 86 -20.62 11.34 -21.86
N ALA A 87 -21.05 11.44 -23.12
CA ALA A 87 -21.97 10.47 -23.72
C ALA A 87 -21.34 9.08 -23.87
N THR A 88 -20.06 8.99 -24.21
CA THR A 88 -19.29 7.73 -24.28
C THR A 88 -19.22 7.08 -22.91
N SER A 89 -18.86 7.84 -21.88
CA SER A 89 -18.82 7.35 -20.50
C SER A 89 -20.19 6.90 -20.01
N GLU A 90 -21.26 7.61 -20.37
CA GLU A 90 -22.62 7.20 -20.02
C GLU A 90 -23.08 5.93 -20.75
N ARG A 91 -22.75 5.77 -22.03
CA ARG A 91 -23.02 4.51 -22.76
C ARG A 91 -22.29 3.34 -22.11
N TRP A 92 -21.02 3.53 -21.74
CA TRP A 92 -20.27 2.50 -21.02
C TRP A 92 -20.89 2.17 -19.65
N ARG A 93 -21.24 3.17 -18.84
CA ARG A 93 -21.92 2.95 -17.55
C ARG A 93 -23.30 2.27 -17.69
N ASN A 94 -24.03 2.52 -18.77
CA ASN A 94 -25.28 1.81 -19.06
C ASN A 94 -25.02 0.31 -19.28
N ARG A 95 -24.01 -0.04 -20.09
CA ARG A 95 -23.60 -1.46 -20.27
C ARG A 95 -23.21 -2.11 -18.94
N VAL A 96 -22.51 -1.38 -18.08
CA VAL A 96 -22.16 -1.83 -16.72
C VAL A 96 -23.40 -2.13 -15.87
N ARG A 97 -24.48 -1.34 -15.99
CA ARG A 97 -25.73 -1.57 -15.26
C ARG A 97 -26.53 -2.76 -15.81
N GLU A 98 -26.37 -3.07 -17.09
CA GLU A 98 -27.15 -4.09 -17.80
C GLU A 98 -26.55 -5.49 -17.76
N PHE A 99 -25.24 -5.64 -17.51
CA PHE A 99 -24.62 -6.98 -17.51
C PHE A 99 -25.07 -7.83 -16.30
N PRO A 100 -25.17 -9.16 -16.44
CA PRO A 100 -25.66 -10.02 -15.36
C PRO A 100 -24.67 -10.11 -14.19
N ILE A 101 -25.19 -10.29 -12.98
CA ILE A 101 -24.36 -10.60 -11.80
C ILE A 101 -23.70 -11.97 -12.04
N LEU A 102 -22.39 -11.99 -12.24
CA LEU A 102 -21.65 -13.24 -12.48
C LEU A 102 -21.32 -13.94 -11.15
N PRO A 103 -21.45 -15.28 -11.08
CA PRO A 103 -21.17 -16.03 -9.86
C PRO A 103 -19.67 -16.04 -9.53
N THR A 104 -19.34 -15.95 -8.24
CA THR A 104 -17.95 -15.96 -7.73
C THR A 104 -17.53 -17.29 -7.11
N ALA A 105 -18.44 -18.26 -7.02
CA ALA A 105 -18.20 -19.52 -6.31
C ALA A 105 -16.95 -20.26 -6.81
N ASP A 106 -16.79 -20.40 -8.12
CA ASP A 106 -15.68 -21.13 -8.73
C ASP A 106 -14.35 -20.37 -8.66
N LEU A 107 -14.37 -19.04 -8.50
CA LEU A 107 -13.15 -18.24 -8.27
C LEU A 107 -12.48 -18.63 -6.97
N LYS A 108 -13.24 -19.04 -5.95
CA LYS A 108 -12.73 -19.38 -4.61
C LYS A 108 -11.76 -20.56 -4.60
N SER A 109 -11.71 -21.32 -5.70
CA SER A 109 -10.78 -22.44 -5.89
C SER A 109 -9.35 -21.99 -6.19
N SER A 110 -9.14 -20.72 -6.58
CA SER A 110 -7.84 -20.18 -6.96
C SER A 110 -7.63 -18.75 -6.47
N GLU A 111 -6.61 -18.58 -5.62
CA GLU A 111 -6.13 -17.27 -5.17
C GLU A 111 -5.76 -16.37 -6.36
N VAL A 112 -5.17 -16.93 -7.43
CA VAL A 112 -4.79 -16.18 -8.64
C VAL A 112 -6.04 -15.67 -9.38
N LEU A 113 -7.10 -16.47 -9.45
CA LEU A 113 -8.36 -16.05 -10.07
C LEU A 113 -9.05 -14.97 -9.24
N LEU A 114 -9.07 -15.11 -7.91
CA LEU A 114 -9.61 -14.08 -7.02
C LEU A 114 -8.87 -12.76 -7.15
N ARG A 115 -7.53 -12.77 -7.21
CA ARG A 115 -6.71 -11.55 -7.39
C ARG A 115 -7.03 -10.85 -8.70
N ARG A 116 -7.11 -11.60 -9.80
CA ARG A 116 -7.50 -11.02 -11.09
C ARG A 116 -8.94 -10.49 -11.06
N ALA A 117 -9.87 -11.21 -10.43
CA ALA A 117 -11.25 -10.74 -10.29
C ALA A 117 -11.34 -9.45 -9.46
N HIS A 118 -10.59 -9.36 -8.36
CA HIS A 118 -10.49 -8.13 -7.56
C HIS A 118 -9.96 -6.98 -8.40
N HIS A 119 -8.84 -7.19 -9.09
CA HIS A 119 -8.25 -6.20 -10.00
C HIS A 119 -9.29 -5.70 -11.00
N VAL A 120 -9.92 -6.59 -11.77
CA VAL A 120 -10.87 -6.20 -12.82
C VAL A 120 -12.08 -5.47 -12.23
N LEU A 121 -12.69 -5.98 -11.17
CA LEU A 121 -13.88 -5.38 -10.55
C LEU A 121 -13.59 -4.03 -9.89
N ALA A 122 -12.44 -3.89 -9.20
CA ALA A 122 -12.03 -2.63 -8.60
C ALA A 122 -11.76 -1.55 -9.66
N TRP A 123 -11.11 -1.91 -10.76
CA TRP A 123 -10.85 -1.00 -11.88
C TRP A 123 -12.15 -0.56 -12.57
N ILE A 124 -13.07 -1.49 -12.87
CA ILE A 124 -14.40 -1.14 -13.41
C ILE A 124 -15.15 -0.22 -12.44
N MET A 125 -15.13 -0.52 -11.15
CA MET A 125 -15.78 0.32 -10.14
C MET A 125 -15.19 1.74 -10.13
N HIS A 126 -13.86 1.89 -10.19
CA HIS A 126 -13.20 3.19 -10.24
C HIS A 126 -13.53 3.94 -11.54
N PHE A 127 -13.53 3.29 -12.71
CA PHE A 127 -14.02 3.91 -13.95
C PHE A 127 -15.48 4.37 -13.81
N TYR A 128 -16.35 3.55 -13.23
CA TYR A 128 -17.76 3.89 -13.02
C TYR A 128 -17.93 5.10 -12.12
N VAL A 129 -17.27 5.11 -10.96
CA VAL A 129 -17.34 6.20 -9.98
C VAL A 129 -16.80 7.49 -10.58
N HIS A 130 -15.61 7.45 -11.15
CA HIS A 130 -14.86 8.65 -11.53
C HIS A 130 -15.29 9.23 -12.87
N THR A 131 -15.97 8.46 -13.72
CA THR A 131 -16.64 9.00 -14.91
C THR A 131 -18.07 9.49 -14.63
N THR A 132 -18.65 9.16 -13.46
CA THR A 132 -20.02 9.60 -13.11
C THR A 132 -20.04 11.13 -12.96
N PRO A 133 -20.98 11.86 -13.58
CA PRO A 133 -21.02 13.32 -13.58
C PRO A 133 -20.92 13.94 -12.19
N MET A 134 -20.18 15.04 -12.08
CA MET A 134 -19.94 15.74 -10.80
C MET A 134 -21.21 16.32 -10.16
N THR A 135 -22.31 16.44 -10.92
CA THR A 135 -23.64 16.81 -10.41
C THR A 135 -24.28 15.73 -9.54
N VAL A 136 -23.84 14.47 -9.65
CA VAL A 136 -24.37 13.32 -8.90
C VAL A 136 -23.67 13.20 -7.55
N ARG A 137 -24.43 13.42 -6.46
CA ARG A 137 -23.92 13.34 -5.08
C ARG A 137 -23.86 11.91 -4.54
N ASN A 138 -24.86 11.09 -4.82
CA ASN A 138 -24.87 9.67 -4.42
C ASN A 138 -24.57 8.84 -5.67
N ILE A 139 -23.40 8.23 -5.71
CA ILE A 139 -22.96 7.39 -6.81
C ILE A 139 -23.42 5.97 -6.49
N HIS A 140 -24.47 5.54 -7.18
CA HIS A 140 -25.03 4.20 -7.07
C HIS A 140 -24.23 3.21 -7.91
N ILE A 141 -23.39 2.41 -7.25
CA ILE A 141 -22.58 1.35 -7.84
C ILE A 141 -23.50 0.13 -8.00
N PRO A 142 -23.70 -0.36 -9.24
CA PRO A 142 -24.79 -1.30 -9.52
C PRO A 142 -24.47 -2.72 -9.05
N PRO A 143 -25.51 -3.56 -8.80
CA PRO A 143 -25.35 -4.93 -8.31
C PRO A 143 -24.36 -5.83 -9.10
N PRO A 144 -24.26 -5.72 -10.45
CA PRO A 144 -23.30 -6.50 -11.22
C PRO A 144 -21.82 -6.25 -10.88
N ILE A 145 -21.51 -5.09 -10.28
CA ILE A 145 -20.18 -4.81 -9.68
C ILE A 145 -20.22 -5.11 -8.19
N THR A 146 -21.17 -4.51 -7.47
CA THR A 146 -21.22 -4.54 -6.00
C THR A 146 -21.17 -5.95 -5.44
N VAL A 147 -22.09 -6.83 -5.87
CA VAL A 147 -22.23 -8.17 -5.29
C VAL A 147 -20.96 -9.01 -5.49
N PRO A 148 -20.46 -9.22 -6.72
CA PRO A 148 -19.27 -10.05 -6.91
C PRO A 148 -18.01 -9.41 -6.32
N HIS A 149 -17.87 -8.08 -6.38
CA HIS A 149 -16.70 -7.41 -5.82
C HIS A 149 -16.64 -7.64 -4.30
N LEU A 150 -17.74 -7.43 -3.58
CA LEU A 150 -17.80 -7.67 -2.14
C LEU A 150 -17.56 -9.13 -1.77
N GLN A 151 -18.09 -10.09 -2.54
CA GLN A 151 -17.83 -11.51 -2.32
C GLN A 151 -16.35 -11.89 -2.52
N VAL A 152 -15.70 -11.35 -3.56
CA VAL A 152 -14.27 -11.55 -3.82
C VAL A 152 -13.43 -10.90 -2.72
N CYS A 153 -13.75 -9.67 -2.33
CA CYS A 153 -13.12 -8.93 -1.23
C CYS A 153 -13.22 -9.68 0.10
N ALA A 154 -14.41 -10.20 0.44
CA ALA A 154 -14.61 -11.01 1.64
C ALA A 154 -13.71 -12.26 1.63
N GLN A 155 -13.60 -12.92 0.47
CA GLN A 155 -12.74 -14.09 0.32
C GLN A 155 -11.24 -13.74 0.43
N LEU A 156 -10.78 -12.66 -0.20
CA LEU A 156 -9.38 -12.20 -0.14
C LEU A 156 -9.04 -11.49 1.17
N GLN A 157 -10.05 -11.11 1.95
CA GLN A 157 -9.97 -10.22 3.10
C GLN A 157 -9.38 -8.83 2.73
N LEU A 158 -9.70 -8.34 1.54
CA LEU A 158 -9.32 -7.01 1.05
C LEU A 158 -10.55 -6.07 1.06
N PRO A 159 -10.35 -4.75 1.15
CA PRO A 159 -11.43 -3.79 1.01
C PRO A 159 -11.90 -3.69 -0.46
N PRO A 160 -13.17 -3.36 -0.72
CA PRO A 160 -13.73 -3.25 -2.07
C PRO A 160 -13.44 -1.89 -2.70
N VAL A 161 -12.16 -1.62 -2.90
CA VAL A 161 -11.61 -0.40 -3.50
C VAL A 161 -10.29 -0.76 -4.18
N LEU A 162 -9.89 0.02 -5.18
CA LEU A 162 -8.57 -0.16 -5.78
C LEU A 162 -7.47 -0.02 -4.71
N THR A 163 -6.55 -0.99 -4.67
CA THR A 163 -5.46 -1.04 -3.69
C THR A 163 -4.09 -0.98 -4.36
N TYR A 164 -3.04 -0.74 -3.57
CA TYR A 164 -1.65 -0.85 -4.03
C TYR A 164 -1.34 -2.23 -4.62
N SER A 165 -2.00 -3.30 -4.12
CA SER A 165 -1.80 -4.63 -4.68
C SER A 165 -2.33 -4.74 -6.12
N ASP A 166 -3.42 -4.05 -6.44
CA ASP A 166 -3.97 -3.99 -7.79
C ASP A 166 -3.07 -3.14 -8.69
N ASP A 167 -2.68 -1.94 -8.25
CA ASP A 167 -1.92 -0.99 -9.08
C ASP A 167 -0.48 -1.43 -9.36
N VAL A 168 0.12 -2.19 -8.43
CA VAL A 168 1.56 -2.48 -8.44
C VAL A 168 1.84 -3.98 -8.46
N LEU A 169 1.39 -4.72 -7.43
CA LEU A 169 1.81 -6.12 -7.27
C LEU A 169 1.21 -7.04 -8.34
N TYR A 170 -0.03 -6.76 -8.76
CA TYR A 170 -0.80 -7.57 -9.70
C TYR A 170 -1.02 -6.90 -11.08
N ASN A 171 -0.27 -5.82 -11.37
CA ASN A 171 -0.37 -5.06 -12.62
C ASN A 171 0.98 -4.90 -13.34
N TRP A 172 1.69 -6.00 -13.57
CA TRP A 172 2.98 -5.95 -14.26
C TRP A 172 3.18 -7.13 -15.21
N ALA A 173 4.01 -6.96 -16.22
CA ALA A 173 4.51 -8.03 -17.05
C ALA A 173 5.92 -7.69 -17.56
N PHE A 174 6.62 -8.69 -18.08
CA PHE A 174 7.86 -8.43 -18.78
C PHE A 174 7.59 -7.80 -20.16
N ARG A 175 8.42 -6.83 -20.57
CA ARG A 175 8.41 -6.30 -21.95
C ARG A 175 8.90 -7.38 -22.92
N THR A 176 9.99 -8.04 -22.55
CA THR A 176 10.54 -9.21 -23.23
C THR A 176 10.67 -10.35 -22.24
N SER A 177 10.14 -11.54 -22.57
CA SER A 177 10.23 -12.70 -21.68
C SER A 177 11.69 -13.01 -21.35
N PRO A 178 12.06 -13.13 -20.06
CA PRO A 178 13.41 -13.54 -19.67
C PRO A 178 13.77 -14.90 -20.25
N ASP A 179 15.04 -15.09 -20.64
CA ASP A 179 15.53 -16.39 -21.10
C ASP A 179 15.46 -17.41 -19.95
N PRO A 180 14.73 -18.52 -20.10
CA PRO A 180 14.61 -19.53 -19.04
C PRO A 180 15.94 -20.21 -18.69
N ASN A 181 16.96 -20.12 -19.55
CA ASN A 181 18.28 -20.71 -19.31
C ASN A 181 19.21 -19.78 -18.51
N VAL A 182 18.84 -18.51 -18.32
CA VAL A 182 19.64 -17.54 -17.56
C VAL A 182 19.09 -17.42 -16.14
N PRO A 183 19.91 -17.54 -15.09
CA PRO A 183 19.46 -17.33 -13.72
C PRO A 183 18.75 -15.98 -13.56
N PHE A 184 17.53 -16.02 -13.02
CA PHE A 184 16.75 -14.80 -12.81
C PHE A 184 17.37 -13.95 -11.71
N VAL A 185 17.85 -12.77 -12.09
CA VAL A 185 18.37 -11.76 -11.16
C VAL A 185 17.44 -10.55 -11.14
N PRO A 186 16.65 -10.33 -10.07
CA PRO A 186 15.60 -9.30 -10.04
C PRO A 186 16.12 -7.90 -10.37
N LYS A 187 17.28 -7.54 -9.82
CA LYS A 187 17.94 -6.24 -10.05
C LYS A 187 18.26 -5.98 -11.53
N GLN A 188 18.50 -7.03 -12.32
CA GLN A 188 18.75 -6.89 -13.76
C GLN A 188 17.46 -6.72 -14.58
N GLN A 189 16.30 -7.04 -14.01
CA GLN A 189 15.00 -7.02 -14.70
C GLN A 189 14.21 -5.72 -14.48
N LEU A 190 14.70 -4.80 -13.65
CA LEU A 190 13.98 -3.56 -13.28
C LEU A 190 13.57 -2.71 -14.49
N HIS A 191 14.35 -2.74 -15.58
CA HIS A 191 14.06 -2.01 -16.81
C HIS A 191 13.08 -2.75 -17.74
N ASN A 192 12.90 -4.05 -17.54
CA ASN A 192 12.15 -4.95 -18.42
C ASN A 192 10.69 -5.12 -17.98
N LEU A 193 10.10 -4.13 -17.30
CA LEU A 193 8.74 -4.18 -16.78
C LEU A 193 7.80 -3.25 -17.58
N ARG A 194 6.55 -3.66 -17.75
CA ARG A 194 5.42 -2.87 -18.25
C ARG A 194 4.16 -3.14 -17.42
N CYS A 195 3.19 -2.24 -17.43
CA CYS A 195 1.90 -2.45 -16.78
C CYS A 195 0.92 -3.22 -17.68
N LEU A 196 -0.08 -3.85 -17.07
CA LEU A 196 -1.16 -4.57 -17.76
C LEU A 196 -2.39 -3.69 -17.97
N THR A 197 -2.68 -2.78 -17.04
CA THR A 197 -3.88 -1.96 -16.98
C THR A 197 -3.50 -0.53 -16.56
N LEU A 198 -4.05 0.46 -17.26
CA LEU A 198 -3.85 1.90 -17.05
C LEU A 198 -5.20 2.60 -17.24
N PHE A 199 -5.49 3.66 -16.48
CA PHE A 199 -6.71 4.46 -16.61
C PHE A 199 -6.62 5.38 -17.81
N THR A 200 -5.49 6.06 -17.93
CA THR A 200 -5.23 7.12 -18.91
C THR A 200 -4.47 6.61 -20.12
N GLY A 201 -3.76 5.48 -19.98
CA GLY A 201 -2.82 4.98 -20.99
C GLY A 201 -1.55 5.84 -21.12
N MET A 202 -1.35 6.82 -20.24
CA MET A 202 -0.18 7.70 -20.27
C MET A 202 1.09 6.98 -19.81
N ARG A 203 2.23 7.39 -20.39
CA ARG A 203 3.56 6.96 -19.91
C ARG A 203 3.78 7.34 -18.45
N ASP A 204 3.30 8.52 -18.06
CA ASP A 204 3.42 9.05 -16.70
C ASP A 204 2.70 8.17 -15.66
N GLU A 205 1.55 7.61 -16.03
CA GLU A 205 0.82 6.66 -15.19
C GLU A 205 1.59 5.34 -15.07
N GLU A 206 2.02 4.77 -16.21
CA GLU A 206 2.80 3.54 -16.22
C GLU A 206 4.08 3.69 -15.37
N GLU A 207 4.82 4.79 -15.52
CA GLU A 207 6.06 5.01 -14.78
C GLU A 207 5.82 5.19 -13.27
N PHE A 208 4.68 5.77 -12.87
CA PHE A 208 4.33 5.88 -11.46
C PHE A 208 4.17 4.50 -10.80
N TYR A 209 3.44 3.58 -11.45
CA TYR A 209 3.30 2.20 -10.97
C TYR A 209 4.63 1.44 -11.05
N LEU A 210 5.36 1.57 -12.16
CA LEU A 210 6.62 0.86 -12.36
C LEU A 210 7.72 1.33 -11.40
N SER A 211 7.77 2.60 -11.00
CA SER A 211 8.69 3.06 -9.95
C SER A 211 8.47 2.28 -8.65
N SER A 212 7.21 2.09 -8.26
CA SER A 212 6.82 1.28 -7.10
C SER A 212 7.18 -0.20 -7.28
N ALA A 213 6.86 -0.80 -8.44
CA ALA A 213 7.18 -2.21 -8.72
C ALA A 213 8.71 -2.48 -8.70
N ARG A 214 9.52 -1.54 -9.21
CA ARG A 214 10.99 -1.66 -9.17
C ARG A 214 11.53 -1.60 -7.74
N ILE A 215 10.93 -0.79 -6.87
CA ILE A 215 11.26 -0.75 -5.43
C ILE A 215 10.93 -2.10 -4.77
N GLU A 216 9.76 -2.67 -5.07
CA GLU A 216 9.36 -4.00 -4.58
C GLU A 216 10.36 -5.10 -5.01
N LEU A 217 10.73 -5.17 -6.30
CA LEU A 217 11.75 -6.11 -6.78
C LEU A 217 13.14 -5.86 -6.21
N ARG A 218 13.52 -4.60 -5.99
CA ARG A 218 14.79 -4.27 -5.33
C ARG A 218 14.81 -4.76 -3.88
N GLY A 219 13.64 -4.77 -3.22
CA GLY A 219 13.41 -5.23 -1.86
C GLY A 219 13.63 -6.73 -1.64
N VAL A 220 13.69 -7.55 -2.69
CA VAL A 220 13.98 -9.00 -2.58
C VAL A 220 15.32 -9.25 -1.90
N GLU A 221 16.34 -8.45 -2.24
CA GLU A 221 17.64 -8.54 -1.59
C GLU A 221 17.58 -8.10 -0.12
N ALA A 222 16.77 -7.08 0.20
CA ALA A 222 16.56 -6.65 1.59
C ALA A 222 15.94 -7.78 2.42
N LEU A 223 14.88 -8.42 1.92
CA LEU A 223 14.24 -9.56 2.59
C LEU A 223 15.20 -10.74 2.78
N SER A 224 16.05 -11.01 1.79
CA SER A 224 17.09 -12.06 1.87
C SER A 224 18.13 -11.75 2.95
N ILE A 225 18.59 -10.49 3.02
CA ILE A 225 19.52 -10.03 4.05
C ILE A 225 18.87 -10.08 5.44
N MET A 226 17.61 -9.67 5.57
CA MET A 226 16.84 -9.75 6.81
C MET A 226 16.79 -11.18 7.33
N ARG A 227 16.47 -12.14 6.46
CA ARG A 227 16.49 -13.57 6.79
C ARG A 227 17.87 -14.02 7.27
N ALA A 228 18.94 -13.69 6.54
CA ALA A 228 20.31 -14.07 6.92
C ALA A 228 20.70 -13.51 8.30
N ILE A 229 20.31 -12.26 8.62
CA ILE A 229 20.53 -11.67 9.94
C ILE A 229 19.75 -12.43 11.03
N MET A 230 18.50 -12.80 10.77
CA MET A 230 17.71 -13.59 11.75
C MET A 230 18.36 -14.95 12.01
N ASP A 231 18.84 -15.63 10.97
CA ASP A 231 19.54 -16.92 11.09
C ASP A 231 20.83 -16.79 11.93
N GLU A 232 21.64 -15.74 11.70
CA GLU A 232 22.85 -15.47 12.50
C GLU A 232 22.52 -15.08 13.96
N ALA A 233 21.43 -14.33 14.19
CA ALA A 233 20.99 -13.96 15.52
C ALA A 233 20.58 -15.18 16.38
N PHE A 234 20.32 -16.33 15.77
CA PHE A 234 20.13 -17.58 16.49
C PHE A 234 21.43 -18.15 17.07
N ALA A 235 22.55 -18.04 16.35
CA ALA A 235 23.86 -18.50 16.80
C ALA A 235 24.42 -17.63 17.94
N GLY A 236 24.40 -16.31 17.76
CA GLY A 236 24.74 -15.33 18.81
C GLY A 236 26.20 -15.30 19.25
N ASP A 237 27.12 -15.92 18.50
CA ASP A 237 28.56 -15.87 18.77
C ASP A 237 29.24 -14.63 18.14
N ALA A 238 30.53 -14.43 18.42
CA ALA A 238 31.28 -13.29 17.91
C ALA A 238 31.40 -13.27 16.36
N ILE A 239 31.35 -14.44 15.70
CA ILE A 239 31.38 -14.53 14.24
C ILE A 239 30.03 -14.11 13.67
N ALA A 240 28.93 -14.56 14.29
CA ALA A 240 27.57 -14.17 13.94
C ALA A 240 27.39 -12.64 14.05
N ILE A 241 27.88 -12.02 15.13
CA ILE A 241 27.85 -10.55 15.29
C ILE A 241 28.59 -9.85 14.14
N ARG A 242 29.78 -10.32 13.75
CA ARG A 242 30.52 -9.75 12.61
C ARG A 242 29.77 -9.88 11.29
N ARG A 243 29.09 -11.02 11.07
CA ARG A 243 28.26 -11.24 9.88
C ARG A 243 27.04 -10.33 9.87
N ILE A 244 26.31 -10.23 10.99
CA ILE A 244 25.19 -9.30 11.14
C ILE A 244 25.63 -7.87 10.84
N THR A 245 26.77 -7.43 11.36
CA THR A 245 27.36 -6.11 11.08
C THR A 245 27.58 -5.89 9.58
N ALA A 246 28.13 -6.88 8.85
CA ALA A 246 28.31 -6.79 7.41
C ALA A 246 26.96 -6.76 6.65
N TYR A 247 26.01 -7.59 7.07
CA TYR A 247 24.67 -7.65 6.50
C TYR A 247 23.87 -6.36 6.70
N LEU A 248 23.97 -5.71 7.86
CA LEU A 248 23.32 -4.40 8.10
C LEU A 248 23.86 -3.31 7.17
N ARG A 249 25.17 -3.31 6.90
CA ARG A 249 25.75 -2.38 5.91
C ARG A 249 25.29 -2.68 4.49
N ALA A 250 25.16 -3.95 4.13
CA ALA A 250 24.60 -4.37 2.84
C ALA A 250 23.12 -3.94 2.72
N LEU A 251 22.32 -4.15 3.77
CA LEU A 251 20.92 -3.73 3.83
C LEU A 251 20.79 -2.22 3.63
N ALA A 252 21.65 -1.42 4.27
CA ALA A 252 21.69 0.02 4.05
C ALA A 252 21.95 0.39 2.57
N GLY A 253 22.83 -0.36 1.90
CA GLY A 253 23.07 -0.22 0.46
C GLY A 253 21.81 -0.51 -0.37
N VAL A 254 21.08 -1.59 -0.06
CA VAL A 254 19.80 -1.91 -0.71
C VAL A 254 18.77 -0.80 -0.53
N ILE A 255 18.63 -0.27 0.69
CA ILE A 255 17.67 0.80 0.99
C ILE A 255 18.03 2.10 0.23
N ARG A 256 19.32 2.41 0.07
CA ARG A 256 19.75 3.55 -0.76
C ARG A 256 19.47 3.34 -2.24
N ASP A 257 19.64 2.12 -2.76
CA ASP A 257 19.22 1.80 -4.14
C ASP A 257 17.71 2.02 -4.31
N MET A 258 16.88 1.61 -3.33
CA MET A 258 15.43 1.87 -3.34
C MET A 258 15.12 3.38 -3.32
N GLN A 259 15.90 4.17 -2.57
CA GLN A 259 15.76 5.63 -2.54
C GLN A 259 16.07 6.26 -3.90
N GLN A 260 17.09 5.76 -4.61
CA GLN A 260 17.40 6.23 -5.97
C GLN A 260 16.28 5.87 -6.96
N LEU A 261 15.70 4.67 -6.86
CA LEU A 261 14.55 4.27 -7.69
C LEU A 261 13.32 5.17 -7.44
N LEU A 262 13.08 5.53 -6.18
CA LEU A 262 12.01 6.47 -5.82
C LEU A 262 12.26 7.87 -6.40
N ALA A 263 13.50 8.36 -6.32
CA ALA A 263 13.87 9.66 -6.89
C ALA A 263 13.72 9.69 -8.43
N GLY A 264 13.96 8.55 -9.09
CA GLY A 264 13.89 8.38 -10.55
C GLY A 264 12.47 8.41 -11.15
N VAL A 265 11.40 8.41 -10.34
CA VAL A 265 10.02 8.52 -10.84
C VAL A 265 9.81 9.75 -11.74
N ARG A 266 10.57 10.82 -11.50
CA ARG A 266 10.54 12.08 -12.26
C ARG A 266 11.05 11.95 -13.69
N ASP A 267 11.78 10.89 -14.02
CA ASP A 267 12.32 10.68 -15.36
C ASP A 267 11.24 10.24 -16.36
N GLY A 268 10.08 9.77 -15.86
CA GLY A 268 8.96 9.41 -16.72
C GLY A 268 7.57 9.74 -16.23
N CYS A 269 7.42 10.36 -15.06
CA CYS A 269 6.14 10.85 -14.55
C CYS A 269 6.28 12.33 -14.15
N ASP A 270 5.68 13.24 -14.90
CA ASP A 270 5.66 14.67 -14.57
C ASP A 270 4.76 14.95 -13.35
N PRO A 271 5.21 15.74 -12.37
CA PRO A 271 4.43 16.00 -11.16
C PRO A 271 3.08 16.68 -11.39
N GLN A 272 2.94 17.52 -12.43
CA GLN A 272 1.69 18.19 -12.75
C GLN A 272 0.75 17.22 -13.46
N VAL A 273 1.24 16.45 -14.44
CA VAL A 273 0.46 15.40 -15.12
C VAL A 273 -0.05 14.37 -14.12
N PHE A 274 0.79 13.92 -13.18
CA PHE A 274 0.35 13.04 -12.11
C PHE A 274 -0.81 13.64 -11.30
N TYR A 275 -0.69 14.90 -10.90
CA TYR A 275 -1.66 15.53 -10.02
C TYR A 275 -3.01 15.77 -10.70
N ASP A 276 -2.99 16.22 -11.95
CA ASP A 276 -4.19 16.62 -12.71
C ASP A 276 -4.85 15.43 -13.41
N GLU A 277 -4.08 14.55 -14.07
CA GLU A 277 -4.62 13.53 -14.97
C GLU A 277 -4.72 12.13 -14.34
N ILE A 278 -3.78 11.79 -13.44
CA ILE A 278 -3.61 10.42 -12.96
C ILE A 278 -4.23 10.24 -11.57
N ARG A 279 -3.82 11.06 -10.62
CA ARG A 279 -4.24 10.99 -9.22
C ARG A 279 -5.77 11.03 -9.01
N PRO A 280 -6.60 11.72 -9.80
CA PRO A 280 -8.05 11.69 -9.61
C PRO A 280 -8.66 10.29 -9.65
N TRP A 281 -8.15 9.40 -10.52
CA TRP A 281 -8.62 8.02 -10.65
C TRP A 281 -8.40 7.16 -9.39
N PHE A 282 -7.43 7.53 -8.56
CA PHE A 282 -7.05 6.80 -7.36
C PHE A 282 -7.82 7.25 -6.12
N LYS A 283 -8.63 8.30 -6.21
CA LYS A 283 -9.32 8.82 -5.03
C LYS A 283 -10.32 7.78 -4.53
N GLY A 284 -10.11 7.33 -3.29
CA GLY A 284 -11.10 6.60 -2.53
C GLY A 284 -12.23 7.53 -2.06
N ALA A 285 -13.30 6.94 -1.52
CA ALA A 285 -14.47 7.67 -1.05
C ALA A 285 -14.15 8.65 0.10
N ASP A 286 -13.16 8.33 0.94
CA ASP A 286 -12.74 9.15 2.09
C ASP A 286 -11.84 10.33 1.72
N SER A 287 -11.25 10.32 0.51
CA SER A 287 -10.45 11.40 -0.05
C SER A 287 -11.26 12.38 -0.91
N ASP A 288 -12.55 12.11 -1.15
CA ASP A 288 -13.40 13.01 -1.91
C ASP A 288 -13.82 14.24 -1.08
N THR A 289 -13.23 15.38 -1.43
CA THR A 289 -13.54 16.68 -0.82
C THR A 289 -14.83 17.31 -1.35
N THR A 290 -15.40 16.78 -2.43
CA THR A 290 -16.64 17.28 -3.03
C THR A 290 -17.88 16.71 -2.31
N GLY A 291 -17.71 15.72 -1.44
CA GLY A 291 -18.78 15.16 -0.62
C GLY A 291 -19.70 14.21 -1.38
N ARG A 292 -19.22 13.56 -2.46
CA ARG A 292 -19.98 12.49 -3.11
C ARG A 292 -19.86 11.22 -2.26
N LYS A 293 -20.95 10.48 -2.18
CA LYS A 293 -21.04 9.23 -1.43
C LYS A 293 -21.13 8.06 -2.40
N TRP A 294 -20.34 7.02 -2.16
CA TRP A 294 -20.47 5.75 -2.86
C TRP A 294 -21.58 4.94 -2.17
N VAL A 295 -22.55 4.48 -2.94
CA VAL A 295 -23.68 3.66 -2.48
C VAL A 295 -23.62 2.34 -3.22
N PHE A 296 -23.53 1.25 -2.47
CA PHE A 296 -23.40 -0.09 -3.01
C PHE A 296 -24.79 -0.74 -3.12
N ASP A 297 -25.34 -0.79 -4.34
CA ASP A 297 -26.67 -1.36 -4.57
C ASP A 297 -26.60 -2.90 -4.65
N GLY A 298 -27.65 -3.59 -4.20
CA GLY A 298 -27.77 -5.05 -4.30
C GLY A 298 -27.26 -5.83 -3.09
N LEU A 299 -26.95 -5.18 -1.97
CA LEU A 299 -26.55 -5.84 -0.72
C LEU A 299 -27.62 -6.83 -0.23
N GLU A 300 -28.90 -6.54 -0.48
CA GLU A 300 -30.03 -7.41 -0.13
C GLU A 300 -30.05 -8.75 -0.89
N LEU A 301 -29.27 -8.87 -1.98
CA LEU A 301 -29.20 -10.09 -2.79
C LEU A 301 -28.32 -11.17 -2.16
N ASP A 302 -27.45 -10.80 -1.21
CA ASP A 302 -26.61 -11.72 -0.46
C ASP A 302 -26.54 -11.27 1.02
N PRO A 303 -27.23 -11.97 1.94
CA PRO A 303 -27.31 -11.56 3.34
C PRO A 303 -25.98 -11.65 4.10
N THR A 304 -24.93 -12.20 3.49
CA THR A 304 -23.58 -12.23 4.07
C THR A 304 -22.80 -10.93 3.80
N LEU A 305 -23.29 -10.09 2.90
CA LEU A 305 -22.65 -8.82 2.55
C LEU A 305 -23.01 -7.71 3.54
N ALA A 306 -22.06 -6.78 3.72
CA ALA A 306 -22.22 -5.61 4.57
C ALA A 306 -21.73 -4.36 3.84
N GLU A 307 -22.23 -3.20 4.27
CA GLU A 307 -21.79 -1.91 3.76
C GLU A 307 -20.26 -1.75 3.97
N PRO A 308 -19.49 -1.43 2.92
CA PRO A 308 -18.06 -1.22 3.03
C PRO A 308 -17.70 -0.01 3.89
N THR A 309 -16.74 -0.19 4.80
CA THR A 309 -16.24 0.89 5.66
C THR A 309 -14.83 1.37 5.28
N GLU A 310 -14.06 0.52 4.60
CA GLU A 310 -12.69 0.78 4.18
C GLU A 310 -12.67 1.06 2.68
N LEU A 311 -12.64 2.35 2.32
CA LEU A 311 -12.74 2.82 0.94
C LEU A 311 -11.64 3.84 0.62
N SER A 312 -10.48 3.75 1.30
CA SER A 312 -9.32 4.57 0.99
C SER A 312 -8.66 4.09 -0.29
N GLY A 313 -8.27 5.05 -1.14
CA GLY A 313 -7.56 4.74 -2.37
C GLY A 313 -6.17 4.14 -2.16
N PRO A 314 -5.52 3.69 -3.23
CA PRO A 314 -4.18 3.11 -3.18
C PRO A 314 -3.17 4.13 -2.66
N SER A 315 -2.24 3.68 -1.82
CA SER A 315 -1.14 4.51 -1.32
C SER A 315 0.09 3.66 -1.02
N ALA A 316 1.28 4.28 -1.05
CA ALA A 316 2.53 3.62 -0.68
C ALA A 316 2.54 3.09 0.77
N GLY A 317 1.64 3.58 1.63
CA GLY A 317 1.44 3.06 2.98
C GLY A 317 0.90 1.62 3.01
N GLN A 318 0.40 1.12 1.89
CA GLN A 318 -0.10 -0.25 1.70
C GLN A 318 0.98 -1.22 1.20
N SER A 319 2.23 -0.77 0.96
CA SER A 319 3.35 -1.66 0.60
C SER A 319 3.82 -2.46 1.82
N SER A 320 3.72 -3.80 1.73
CA SER A 320 4.22 -4.71 2.77
C SER A 320 5.72 -4.62 2.99
N LEU A 321 6.50 -4.30 1.95
CA LEU A 321 7.96 -4.18 2.02
C LEU A 321 8.41 -3.07 2.98
N ILE A 322 7.76 -1.90 2.91
CA ILE A 322 8.09 -0.78 3.79
C ILE A 322 7.78 -1.12 5.26
N HIS A 323 6.67 -1.83 5.52
CA HIS A 323 6.34 -2.29 6.86
C HIS A 323 7.32 -3.36 7.36
N ALA A 324 7.76 -4.28 6.49
CA ALA A 324 8.73 -5.30 6.84
C ALA A 324 10.07 -4.68 7.28
N LEU A 325 10.55 -3.66 6.56
CA LEU A 325 11.76 -2.91 6.95
C LEU A 325 11.61 -2.22 8.30
N ASP A 326 10.46 -1.56 8.53
CA ASP A 326 10.15 -0.90 9.79
C ASP A 326 10.17 -1.86 10.98
N ILE A 327 9.44 -2.98 10.85
CA ILE A 327 9.33 -3.99 11.90
C ILE A 327 10.69 -4.63 12.17
N PHE A 328 11.42 -5.00 11.11
CA PHE A 328 12.71 -5.66 11.25
C PHE A 328 13.75 -4.79 11.96
N LEU A 329 13.81 -3.51 11.61
CA LEU A 329 14.69 -2.55 12.27
C LEU A 329 14.12 -2.07 13.62
N GLY A 330 12.89 -2.42 13.99
CA GLY A 330 12.22 -1.97 15.22
C GLY A 330 11.85 -0.48 15.20
N VAL A 331 11.71 0.10 14.01
CA VAL A 331 11.33 1.50 13.75
C VAL A 331 9.82 1.68 13.85
N ASP A 332 9.04 0.62 13.61
CA ASP A 332 7.57 0.60 13.68
C ASP A 332 7.01 1.17 15.00
N ARG A 333 7.70 0.93 16.12
CA ARG A 333 7.36 1.50 17.44
C ARG A 333 7.30 3.04 17.45
N TYR A 334 8.06 3.67 16.57
CA TYR A 334 8.13 5.12 16.43
C TYR A 334 7.22 5.62 15.32
N SER A 335 7.25 4.98 14.14
CA SER A 335 6.52 5.44 12.95
C SER A 335 5.04 5.03 12.91
N HIS A 336 4.61 3.99 13.62
CA HIS A 336 3.24 3.44 13.53
C HIS A 336 2.36 3.86 14.70
N THR A 337 2.84 4.63 15.67
CA THR A 337 2.10 4.93 16.91
C THR A 337 1.43 6.30 16.93
N ASN A 338 1.75 7.18 15.99
CA ASN A 338 1.21 8.52 15.90
C ASN A 338 0.56 8.73 14.52
N PHE A 339 -0.44 9.62 14.42
CA PHE A 339 -1.38 9.78 13.28
C PHE A 339 -2.63 8.90 13.36
N ALA A 340 -3.39 9.16 14.40
CA ALA A 340 -4.75 8.71 14.62
C ALA A 340 -5.71 9.29 13.55
N THR A 341 -6.45 8.44 12.82
CA THR A 341 -7.40 8.88 11.79
C THR A 341 -8.61 9.60 12.40
N GLY A 342 -8.93 10.81 11.91
CA GLY A 342 -10.17 11.54 12.24
C GLY A 342 -10.16 13.01 11.81
N ARG A 343 -11.30 13.53 11.35
CA ARG A 343 -11.54 14.95 11.03
C ARG A 343 -11.03 15.86 12.16
N LEU A 344 -10.22 16.85 11.82
CA LEU A 344 -9.91 17.97 12.72
C LEU A 344 -11.22 18.75 12.99
N PRO A 345 -11.51 19.16 14.24
CA PRO A 345 -12.60 20.08 14.50
C PRO A 345 -12.29 21.44 13.84
N PRO A 346 -13.31 22.21 13.42
CA PRO A 346 -13.10 23.48 12.74
C PRO A 346 -12.34 24.44 13.64
N VAL A 347 -11.23 24.97 13.12
CA VAL A 347 -10.43 26.00 13.78
C VAL A 347 -11.25 27.28 13.78
N SER A 348 -11.71 27.73 14.96
CA SER A 348 -12.38 29.01 15.13
C SER A 348 -11.42 30.14 14.74
N SER A 349 -11.79 30.94 13.74
CA SER A 349 -11.09 32.12 13.30
C SER A 349 -11.14 33.23 14.36
N SER A 350 -10.02 33.54 15.01
CA SER A 350 -9.84 34.79 15.75
C SER A 350 -8.98 35.75 14.93
N SER A 351 -9.59 36.84 14.48
CA SER A 351 -8.96 37.94 13.73
C SER A 351 -7.86 38.66 14.53
N PRO A 352 -6.84 39.25 13.87
CA PRO A 352 -5.77 39.96 14.55
C PRO A 352 -6.12 41.45 14.75
N ASN A 353 -6.00 41.95 15.98
CA ASN A 353 -5.80 43.37 16.25
C ASN A 353 -4.38 43.61 16.84
N THR A 354 -3.86 44.76 16.43
CA THR A 354 -2.53 45.41 16.52
C THR A 354 -1.77 45.43 17.87
N PRO A 355 -0.47 45.84 17.87
CA PRO A 355 0.56 45.39 18.83
C PRO A 355 0.82 46.34 20.01
N GLY A 356 1.35 45.79 21.11
CA GLY A 356 1.88 46.57 22.23
C GLY A 356 2.64 45.76 23.30
N SER A 357 3.97 45.90 23.30
CA SER A 357 4.91 45.92 24.44
C SER A 357 5.07 44.75 25.44
N SER A 358 6.34 44.33 25.53
CA SER A 358 7.16 43.97 26.71
C SER A 358 7.05 42.62 27.45
N ALA A 359 8.22 41.94 27.45
CA ALA A 359 8.90 41.19 28.54
C ALA A 359 8.49 39.73 28.87
N ALA A 360 9.53 38.87 28.94
CA ALA A 360 9.56 37.47 29.40
C ALA A 360 9.57 37.34 30.96
N PRO A 361 9.60 36.16 31.63
CA PRO A 361 9.78 34.76 31.17
C PRO A 361 8.81 33.68 31.79
N ALA A 362 9.05 32.40 31.43
CA ALA A 362 8.31 31.14 31.68
C ALA A 362 8.08 30.75 33.17
N SER A 363 7.23 29.80 33.65
CA SER A 363 6.75 28.47 33.20
C SER A 363 5.44 28.07 33.98
N PRO A 364 5.08 26.78 34.18
CA PRO A 364 4.03 26.00 33.51
C PRO A 364 2.76 25.77 34.36
N THR A 365 1.58 25.64 33.75
CA THR A 365 0.38 25.12 34.46
C THR A 365 -0.45 24.21 33.57
N THR A 366 -0.32 22.91 33.86
CA THR A 366 -1.36 21.88 33.92
C THR A 366 -2.77 22.31 33.51
N ALA A 367 -3.28 21.75 32.41
CA ALA A 367 -4.70 21.66 32.14
C ALA A 367 -5.15 20.20 32.22
N ALA A 368 -6.06 19.98 33.16
CA ALA A 368 -6.61 18.72 33.59
C ALA A 368 -7.66 18.15 32.61
N PHE A 369 -7.93 16.87 32.82
CA PHE A 369 -8.89 16.00 32.17
C PHE A 369 -10.35 16.51 32.15
N SER A 370 -10.99 16.32 30.99
CA SER A 370 -12.43 16.04 30.79
C SER A 370 -12.58 15.68 29.30
N SER A 371 -13.29 14.66 28.81
CA SER A 371 -14.10 13.56 29.35
C SER A 371 -14.31 12.55 28.20
N ALA A 372 -14.25 11.25 28.51
CA ALA A 372 -14.47 10.06 27.66
C ALA A 372 -13.43 9.77 26.54
N PRO A 373 -12.80 8.57 26.51
CA PRO A 373 -11.97 8.15 25.39
C PRO A 373 -12.87 7.83 24.20
N GLY A 374 -12.70 8.55 23.09
CA GLY A 374 -13.18 8.07 21.80
C GLY A 374 -12.59 6.67 21.50
N PRO A 375 -13.21 5.88 20.60
CA PRO A 375 -12.65 4.59 20.21
C PRO A 375 -11.16 4.77 19.85
N PRO A 376 -10.28 3.81 20.21
CA PRO A 376 -8.86 3.95 19.95
C PRO A 376 -8.68 4.15 18.45
N LYS A 377 -8.26 5.36 18.08
CA LYS A 377 -8.03 5.71 16.68
C LYS A 377 -6.85 4.86 16.20
N VAL A 378 -7.12 3.86 15.37
CA VAL A 378 -6.09 3.00 14.79
C VAL A 378 -5.12 3.88 14.01
N PRO A 379 -3.80 3.81 14.28
CA PRO A 379 -2.83 4.59 13.53
C PRO A 379 -2.88 4.27 12.03
N PHE A 380 -2.61 5.27 11.19
CA PHE A 380 -2.76 5.14 9.74
C PHE A 380 -2.02 3.93 9.15
N LEU A 381 -0.74 3.71 9.47
CA LEU A 381 0.02 2.57 8.94
C LEU A 381 -0.59 1.24 9.38
N THR A 382 -1.03 1.12 10.64
CA THR A 382 -1.75 -0.07 11.12
C THR A 382 -3.05 -0.28 10.36
N ARG A 383 -3.81 0.78 10.07
CA ARG A 383 -5.01 0.71 9.23
C ARG A 383 -4.67 0.25 7.81
N MET A 384 -3.61 0.78 7.20
CA MET A 384 -3.18 0.41 5.84
C MET A 384 -2.81 -1.06 5.68
N GLN A 385 -2.44 -1.76 6.76
CA GLN A 385 -2.25 -3.21 6.68
C GLN A 385 -3.53 -3.94 6.26
N SER A 386 -4.73 -3.43 6.57
CA SER A 386 -6.00 -4.03 6.12
C SER A 386 -6.19 -4.04 4.60
N TYR A 387 -5.44 -3.19 3.87
CA TYR A 387 -5.42 -3.10 2.42
C TYR A 387 -4.35 -4.00 1.78
N MET A 388 -3.56 -4.72 2.59
CA MET A 388 -2.54 -5.66 2.11
C MET A 388 -3.11 -7.08 1.96
N PRO A 389 -2.62 -7.86 0.98
CA PRO A 389 -2.95 -9.28 0.86
C PRO A 389 -2.82 -10.00 2.21
N ARG A 390 -3.78 -10.87 2.52
CA ARG A 390 -3.87 -11.54 3.84
C ARG A 390 -2.59 -12.30 4.22
N HIS A 391 -1.91 -12.89 3.24
CA HIS A 391 -0.66 -13.62 3.45
C HIS A 391 0.50 -12.68 3.78
N HIS A 392 0.54 -11.49 3.17
CA HIS A 392 1.53 -10.46 3.51
C HIS A 392 1.29 -9.88 4.91
N ARG A 393 0.03 -9.68 5.31
CA ARG A 393 -0.27 -9.33 6.71
C ARG A 393 0.21 -10.41 7.68
N ALA A 394 0.00 -11.69 7.35
CA ALA A 394 0.47 -12.79 8.16
C ALA A 394 2.01 -12.79 8.27
N PHE A 395 2.73 -12.48 7.18
CA PHE A 395 4.18 -12.25 7.21
C PHE A 395 4.59 -11.17 8.21
N LEU A 396 3.94 -10.00 8.15
CA LEU A 396 4.26 -8.87 9.04
C LEU A 396 4.03 -9.23 10.51
N ARG A 397 2.92 -9.93 10.82
CA ARG A 397 2.65 -10.42 12.19
C ARG A 397 3.69 -11.44 12.64
N HIS A 398 4.09 -12.37 11.75
CA HIS A 398 5.13 -13.35 12.05
C HIS A 398 6.46 -12.65 12.34
N LEU A 399 6.85 -11.69 11.50
CA LEU A 399 8.07 -10.89 11.69
C LEU A 399 8.04 -10.09 13.00
N GLN A 400 6.90 -9.50 13.38
CA GLN A 400 6.72 -8.81 14.66
C GLN A 400 6.85 -9.74 15.86
N SER A 401 6.44 -11.01 15.72
CA SER A 401 6.50 -12.02 16.78
C SER A 401 7.88 -12.64 16.97
N ASN A 402 8.90 -12.20 16.22
CA ASN A 402 10.24 -12.75 16.27
C ASN A 402 10.79 -12.75 17.73
N PRO A 403 11.18 -13.92 18.29
CA PRO A 403 11.64 -14.01 19.67
C PRO A 403 12.97 -13.28 19.92
N ARG A 404 13.74 -12.98 18.87
CA ARG A 404 15.02 -12.26 18.94
C ARG A 404 15.00 -11.04 18.00
N PRO A 405 14.28 -9.95 18.36
CA PRO A 405 14.26 -8.75 17.54
C PRO A 405 15.65 -8.15 17.39
N LEU A 406 16.04 -7.81 16.16
CA LEU A 406 17.36 -7.25 15.83
C LEU A 406 17.71 -6.06 16.72
N ARG A 407 16.79 -5.09 16.87
CA ARG A 407 17.04 -3.89 17.67
C ARG A 407 17.44 -4.24 19.11
N ARG A 408 16.72 -5.17 19.76
CA ARG A 408 17.03 -5.61 21.12
C ARG A 408 18.41 -6.26 21.19
N LEU A 409 18.76 -7.07 20.19
CA LEU A 409 20.08 -7.69 20.10
C LEU A 409 21.20 -6.63 20.01
N VAL A 410 20.99 -5.56 19.23
CA VAL A 410 21.97 -4.45 19.11
C VAL A 410 22.04 -3.61 20.39
N GLU A 411 20.90 -3.35 21.04
CA GLU A 411 20.83 -2.63 22.33
C GLU A 411 21.57 -3.37 23.45
N GLN A 412 21.49 -4.70 23.46
CA GLN A 412 22.15 -5.56 24.46
C GLN A 412 23.61 -5.86 24.15
N SER A 413 24.10 -5.48 22.96
CA SER A 413 25.49 -5.72 22.55
C SER A 413 26.39 -4.55 22.94
N ASP A 414 27.59 -4.86 23.42
CA ASP A 414 28.67 -3.89 23.63
C ASP A 414 29.50 -3.65 22.36
N ASP A 415 29.18 -4.31 21.24
CA ASP A 415 29.89 -4.16 19.97
C ASP A 415 29.51 -2.84 19.28
N LEU A 416 30.44 -1.88 19.31
CA LEU A 416 30.27 -0.57 18.67
C LEU A 416 30.07 -0.67 17.16
N ALA A 417 30.76 -1.59 16.48
CA ALA A 417 30.65 -1.71 15.03
C ALA A 417 29.27 -2.24 14.61
N LEU A 418 28.68 -3.13 15.42
CA LEU A 418 27.29 -3.59 15.24
C LEU A 418 26.30 -2.43 15.41
N ARG A 419 26.47 -1.63 16.48
CA ARG A 419 25.61 -0.46 16.74
C ARG A 419 25.70 0.58 15.62
N GLU A 420 26.91 0.89 15.17
CA GLU A 420 27.14 1.77 14.02
C GLU A 420 26.48 1.23 12.74
N ALA A 421 26.60 -0.07 12.45
CA ALA A 421 26.00 -0.65 11.26
C ALA A 421 24.46 -0.64 11.32
N TYR A 422 23.87 -0.84 12.49
CA TYR A 422 22.43 -0.68 12.71
C TYR A 422 22.00 0.78 12.46
N ASP A 423 22.69 1.76 13.03
CA ASP A 423 22.39 3.18 12.83
C ASP A 423 22.55 3.59 11.36
N VAL A 424 23.50 3.01 10.63
CA VAL A 424 23.65 3.20 9.17
C VAL A 424 22.43 2.68 8.41
N ALA A 425 21.88 1.53 8.78
CA ALA A 425 20.66 0.98 8.15
C ALA A 425 19.42 1.84 8.47
N VAL A 426 19.26 2.26 9.73
CA VAL A 426 18.17 3.17 10.14
C VAL A 426 18.30 4.53 9.44
N THR A 427 19.52 5.04 9.29
CA THR A 427 19.79 6.29 8.56
C THR A 427 19.41 6.15 7.08
N ALA A 428 19.76 5.05 6.42
CA ALA A 428 19.35 4.80 5.04
C ALA A 428 17.81 4.78 4.88
N LEU A 429 17.09 4.18 5.83
CA LEU A 429 15.62 4.20 5.84
C LEU A 429 15.07 5.62 6.04
N LYS A 430 15.71 6.42 6.88
CA LYS A 430 15.37 7.84 7.07
C LYS A 430 15.63 8.64 5.79
N GLU A 431 16.75 8.42 5.11
CA GLU A 431 17.08 9.03 3.80
C GLU A 431 16.06 8.67 2.72
N PHE A 432 15.61 7.40 2.67
CA PHE A 432 14.50 6.97 1.81
C PHE A 432 13.22 7.77 2.10
N ARG A 433 12.89 7.97 3.38
CA ARG A 433 11.72 8.76 3.79
C ARG A 433 11.88 10.25 3.50
N ASP A 434 13.08 10.80 3.61
CA ASP A 434 13.38 12.18 3.20
C ASP A 434 13.06 12.38 1.71
N GLU A 435 13.45 11.42 0.87
CA GLU A 435 13.10 11.41 -0.56
C GLU A 435 11.60 11.33 -0.76
N HIS A 436 10.91 10.43 -0.05
CA HIS A 436 9.46 10.31 -0.16
C HIS A 436 8.73 11.61 0.23
N VAL A 437 9.17 12.31 1.27
CA VAL A 437 8.64 13.65 1.60
C VAL A 437 8.86 14.64 0.47
N ARG A 438 10.02 14.60 -0.20
CA ARG A 438 10.31 15.46 -1.36
C ARG A 438 9.37 15.14 -2.53
N ILE A 439 9.17 13.85 -2.84
CA ILE A 439 8.24 13.39 -3.88
C ILE A 439 6.82 13.87 -3.55
N VAL A 440 6.32 13.66 -2.33
CA VAL A 440 4.97 14.14 -1.94
C VAL A 440 4.86 15.66 -2.06
N ALA A 441 5.89 16.42 -1.69
CA ALA A 441 5.88 17.87 -1.86
C ALA A 441 5.80 18.28 -3.34
N LEU A 442 6.55 17.61 -4.21
CA LEU A 442 6.59 17.87 -5.66
C LEU A 442 5.31 17.46 -6.38
N TYR A 443 4.75 16.30 -6.05
CA TYR A 443 3.63 15.68 -6.77
C TYR A 443 2.26 16.04 -6.20
N ILE A 444 2.19 16.51 -4.94
CA ILE A 444 0.91 16.82 -4.28
C ILE A 444 0.86 18.29 -3.86
N LEU A 445 1.80 18.75 -3.03
CA LEU A 445 1.69 20.08 -2.42
C LEU A 445 1.86 21.22 -3.42
N ILE A 446 2.90 21.14 -4.26
CA ILE A 446 3.21 22.20 -5.22
C ILE A 446 2.08 22.33 -6.26
N PRO A 447 1.64 21.26 -6.93
CA PRO A 447 0.49 21.31 -7.83
C PRO A 447 -0.79 21.81 -7.15
N SER A 448 -1.10 21.31 -5.94
CA SER A 448 -2.28 21.74 -5.18
C SER A 448 -2.30 23.25 -4.88
N ARG A 449 -1.13 23.83 -4.55
CA ARG A 449 -0.99 25.28 -4.33
C ARG A 449 -1.17 26.09 -5.62
N LYS A 450 -0.71 25.58 -6.76
CA LYS A 450 -0.93 26.22 -8.06
C LYS A 450 -2.42 26.23 -8.43
N ALA A 451 -3.09 25.09 -8.26
CA ALA A 451 -4.54 24.97 -8.47
C ALA A 451 -5.34 25.91 -7.54
N SER A 452 -4.99 25.95 -6.25
CA SER A 452 -5.63 26.83 -5.26
C SER A 452 -5.27 28.31 -5.42
N GLY A 453 -4.13 28.62 -6.06
CA GLY A 453 -3.76 29.99 -6.42
C GLY A 453 -4.56 30.53 -7.61
N ALA A 454 -5.06 29.64 -8.46
CA ALA A 454 -5.96 29.97 -9.57
C ALA A 454 -7.44 30.04 -9.14
N ALA A 455 -7.85 29.28 -8.12
CA ALA A 455 -9.19 29.28 -7.55
C ALA A 455 -9.23 30.01 -6.19
N GLN A 456 -9.77 31.23 -6.13
CA GLN A 456 -9.96 31.95 -4.87
C GLN A 456 -10.82 31.13 -3.89
N GLN A 457 -10.19 30.74 -2.77
CA GLN A 457 -10.77 30.23 -1.51
C GLN A 457 -11.58 28.92 -1.57
N ALA A 458 -10.90 27.80 -1.32
CA ALA A 458 -11.45 26.67 -0.55
C ALA A 458 -10.36 26.15 0.40
N GLY A 459 -10.43 26.53 1.68
CA GLY A 459 -9.45 26.17 2.70
C GLY A 459 -9.60 24.72 3.16
N GLY A 460 -8.72 23.84 2.67
CA GLY A 460 -8.51 22.49 3.17
C GLY A 460 -7.08 22.02 2.88
N ALA A 461 -6.47 21.27 3.79
CA ALA A 461 -5.15 20.67 3.54
C ALA A 461 -5.26 19.62 2.42
N PRO A 462 -4.29 19.51 1.50
CA PRO A 462 -4.34 18.51 0.43
C PRO A 462 -4.24 17.10 1.02
N LEU A 463 -5.37 16.38 1.00
CA LEU A 463 -5.44 14.99 1.41
C LEU A 463 -4.71 14.10 0.39
N GLY A 464 -4.02 13.07 0.84
CA GLY A 464 -3.55 11.97 0.00
C GLY A 464 -4.71 11.11 -0.51
N THR A 465 -4.42 10.17 -1.39
CA THR A 465 -5.38 9.17 -1.87
C THR A 465 -5.86 8.22 -0.76
N GLY A 466 -5.07 8.08 0.31
CA GLY A 466 -5.43 7.35 1.53
C GLY A 466 -6.16 8.16 2.61
N GLY A 467 -6.69 9.35 2.29
CA GLY A 467 -7.51 10.16 3.20
C GLY A 467 -6.78 10.97 4.29
N THR A 468 -5.44 10.95 4.36
CA THR A 468 -4.63 11.73 5.33
C THR A 468 -4.02 12.98 4.71
N ASP A 469 -3.64 14.01 5.49
CA ASP A 469 -2.70 15.04 5.02
C ASP A 469 -1.37 14.36 4.68
N ALA A 470 -1.14 14.11 3.38
CA ALA A 470 -0.04 13.26 2.92
C ALA A 470 1.31 13.84 3.36
N PHE A 471 1.47 15.16 3.29
CA PHE A 471 2.75 15.77 3.62
C PHE A 471 3.04 15.74 5.12
N GLN A 472 2.08 16.12 5.97
CA GLN A 472 2.28 16.06 7.42
C GLN A 472 2.52 14.63 7.89
N PHE A 473 1.81 13.68 7.30
CA PHE A 473 1.97 12.26 7.61
C PHE A 473 3.38 11.75 7.25
N VAL A 474 3.82 11.91 5.99
CA VAL A 474 5.14 11.38 5.57
C VAL A 474 6.28 12.12 6.30
N LYS A 475 6.13 13.43 6.55
CA LYS A 475 7.08 14.21 7.36
C LYS A 475 7.16 13.69 8.80
N GLY A 476 6.02 13.39 9.41
CA GLY A 476 5.97 12.84 10.76
C GLY A 476 6.64 11.47 10.88
N VAL A 477 6.33 10.56 9.97
CA VAL A 477 6.96 9.23 9.88
C VAL A 477 8.48 9.36 9.71
N ARG A 478 8.93 10.25 8.83
CA ARG A 478 10.36 10.57 8.66
C ARG A 478 11.01 11.05 9.95
N ASP A 479 10.44 12.08 10.61
CA ASP A 479 11.01 12.67 11.82
C ASP A 479 11.11 11.65 12.97
N GLN A 480 10.15 10.72 13.05
CA GLN A 480 10.12 9.66 14.05
C GLN A 480 11.13 8.54 13.77
N THR A 481 11.50 8.31 12.51
CA THR A 481 12.57 7.36 12.13
C THR A 481 13.89 7.70 12.83
N ALA A 482 14.21 8.99 12.96
CA ALA A 482 15.42 9.45 13.64
C ALA A 482 15.43 9.08 15.13
N GLY A 483 14.26 8.92 15.75
CA GLY A 483 14.13 8.46 17.14
C GLY A 483 14.54 7.00 17.36
N ALA A 484 14.70 6.21 16.29
CA ALA A 484 15.21 4.86 16.36
C ALA A 484 16.75 4.80 16.33
N LEU A 485 17.47 5.90 16.09
CA LEU A 485 18.93 5.89 16.18
C LEU A 485 19.38 5.61 17.61
N LEU A 486 20.34 4.71 17.79
CA LEU A 486 20.90 4.37 19.11
C LEU A 486 22.01 5.35 19.50
N GLY A 487 22.69 5.94 18.52
CA GLY A 487 23.78 6.88 18.72
C GLY A 487 25.03 6.21 19.29
N HIS A 488 26.05 7.02 19.53
CA HIS A 488 27.21 6.59 20.30
C HIS A 488 26.83 6.68 21.77
N GLY A 489 26.56 5.54 22.41
CA GLY A 489 26.19 5.50 23.83
C GLY A 489 27.16 6.34 24.67
N ARG A 490 26.63 7.12 25.62
CA ARG A 490 27.46 7.70 26.69
C ARG A 490 28.14 6.53 27.41
N ALA A 491 29.47 6.51 27.35
CA ALA A 491 30.31 5.68 28.21
C ALA A 491 30.04 5.96 29.69
#